data_AF-A0A942GEC5-F1
#
_entry.id   AF-A0A942GEC5-F1
#
_cell.length_a   1.000
_cell.length_b   1.000
_cell.length_c   1.000
_cell.angle_alpha   90.00
_cell.angle_beta   90.00
_cell.angle_gamma   90.00
#
_symmetry.space_group_name_H-M   'P 1'
#
loop_
_entity.id
_entity.type
_entity.pdbx_description
1 polymer ?
#
loop_
_entity_poly.entity_id
_entity_poly.type
_entity_poly.pdbx_seq_one_letter_code
_entity_poly.pdbx_strand_id
1 'polypeptide(L)'
;IEKFKFETGIESVTDIDFTLDTNLKWKSKFRLFSRFESLDVWDILWDNTITGKINTWLSVNFSYILLYEKAQSLKTQMKEGLQVGITYQLI
;
A
#
# COMPACT_ATOMS: atom_id res chain seq x y z
N ILE A 1 -3.00 -27.80 -6.90
CA ILE A 1 -2.37 -26.47 -6.76
C ILE A 1 -2.12 -25.97 -8.17
N GLU A 2 -2.80 -24.90 -8.58
CA GLU A 2 -2.65 -24.30 -9.91
C GLU A 2 -1.24 -23.71 -10.03
N LYS A 3 -0.51 -24.04 -11.10
CA LYS A 3 0.93 -23.72 -11.23
C LYS A 3 1.21 -22.41 -11.96
N PHE A 4 0.24 -21.89 -12.70
CA PHE A 4 0.39 -20.68 -13.49
C PHE A 4 -0.98 -20.08 -13.80
N LYS A 5 -1.12 -18.77 -13.60
CA LYS A 5 -2.31 -18.00 -13.94
C LYS A 5 -1.87 -16.80 -14.77
N PHE A 6 -2.41 -16.68 -15.98
CA PHE A 6 -2.16 -15.56 -16.87
C PHE A 6 -3.43 -14.74 -17.00
N GLU A 7 -3.34 -13.45 -16.68
CA GLU A 7 -4.49 -12.54 -16.68
C GLU A 7 -4.11 -11.27 -17.46
N THR A 8 -5.00 -10.86 -18.35
CA THR A 8 -4.85 -9.63 -19.13
C THR A 8 -5.95 -8.66 -18.74
N GLY A 9 -5.67 -7.36 -18.79
CA GLY A 9 -6.62 -6.38 -18.29
C GLY A 9 -6.15 -4.95 -18.45
N ILE A 10 -6.95 -4.05 -17.88
CA ILE A 10 -6.69 -2.62 -17.78
C ILE A 10 -6.30 -2.32 -16.34
N GLU A 11 -5.28 -1.49 -16.17
CA GLU A 11 -4.92 -0.95 -14.85
C GLU A 11 -4.84 0.57 -14.86
N SER A 12 -5.18 1.13 -13.71
CA SER A 12 -4.93 2.53 -13.38
C SER A 12 -4.15 2.55 -12.07
N VAL A 13 -3.02 3.25 -12.06
CA VAL A 13 -2.20 3.45 -10.87
C VAL A 13 -2.02 4.94 -10.65
N THR A 14 -2.36 5.38 -9.44
CA THR A 14 -2.12 6.73 -8.97
C THR A 14 -1.17 6.65 -7.79
N ASP A 15 0.02 7.22 -7.96
CA ASP A 15 1.04 7.34 -6.93
C ASP A 15 1.13 8.79 -6.45
N ILE A 16 1.13 8.97 -5.13
CA ILE A 16 1.28 10.24 -4.44
C ILE A 16 2.48 10.10 -3.51
N ASP A 17 3.43 11.02 -3.63
CA ASP A 17 4.54 11.19 -2.71
C ASP A 17 4.53 12.66 -2.28
N PHE A 18 4.16 12.91 -1.03
CA PHE A 18 3.94 14.25 -0.51
C PHE A 18 4.68 14.46 0.82
N THR A 19 5.53 15.48 0.84
CA THR A 19 6.20 15.93 2.07
C THR A 19 5.27 16.90 2.79
N LEU A 20 4.66 16.45 3.88
CA LEU A 20 3.76 17.26 4.70
C LEU A 20 4.53 18.28 5.55
N ASP A 21 5.70 17.88 6.05
CA ASP A 21 6.63 18.70 6.80
C ASP A 21 8.07 18.16 6.61
N THR A 22 9.07 18.92 7.04
CA THR A 22 10.50 18.55 7.05
C THR A 22 10.80 17.18 7.64
N ASN A 23 9.97 16.71 8.58
CA ASN A 23 10.11 15.42 9.24
C ASN A 23 8.91 14.49 9.04
N LEU A 24 7.95 14.85 8.19
CA LEU A 24 6.72 14.11 7.98
C LEU A 24 6.43 13.93 6.49
N LYS A 25 6.32 12.67 6.08
CA LYS A 25 6.09 12.30 4.69
C LYS A 25 4.90 11.36 4.59
N TRP A 26 4.04 11.61 3.61
CA TRP A 26 2.94 10.73 3.26
C TRP A 26 3.14 10.19 1.85
N LYS A 27 3.04 8.87 1.72
CA LYS A 27 2.99 8.15 0.46
C LYS A 27 1.66 7.45 0.35
N SER A 28 1.01 7.57 -0.80
CA SER A 28 -0.22 6.84 -1.11
C SER A 28 -0.12 6.26 -2.50
N LYS A 29 -0.53 5.01 -2.64
CA LYS A 29 -0.63 4.30 -3.91
C LYS A 29 -2.02 3.72 -4.03
N PHE A 30 -2.75 4.17 -5.03
CA PHE A 30 -4.07 3.65 -5.36
C PHE A 30 -4.01 2.94 -6.70
N ARG A 31 -4.31 1.64 -6.70
CA ARG A 31 -4.32 0.79 -7.88
C ARG A 31 -5.70 0.19 -8.08
N LEU A 32 -6.18 0.32 -9.31
CA LEU A 32 -7.37 -0.33 -9.83
C LEU A 32 -6.95 -1.25 -10.97
N PHE A 33 -7.40 -2.49 -10.95
CA PHE A 33 -7.17 -3.45 -12.02
C PHE A 33 -8.47 -4.15 -12.37
N SER A 34 -8.72 -4.36 -13.65
CA SER A 34 -9.85 -5.18 -14.11
C SER A 34 -9.43 -6.03 -15.30
N ARG A 35 -9.86 -7.29 -15.29
CA ARG A 35 -9.56 -8.27 -16.34
C ARG A 35 -10.44 -8.03 -17.54
N PHE A 36 -9.92 -8.25 -18.75
CA PHE A 36 -10.75 -8.12 -19.96
C PHE A 36 -11.92 -9.12 -19.98
N GLU A 37 -11.78 -10.29 -19.36
CA GLU A 37 -12.88 -11.27 -19.26
C GLU A 37 -13.99 -10.86 -18.27
N SER A 38 -13.73 -9.89 -17.37
CA SER A 38 -14.67 -9.48 -16.32
C SER A 38 -14.53 -8.00 -15.95
N LEU A 39 -14.85 -7.13 -16.91
CA LEU A 39 -14.76 -5.66 -16.75
C LEU A 39 -15.73 -5.06 -15.72
N ASP A 40 -16.69 -5.85 -15.25
CA ASP A 40 -17.62 -5.51 -14.16
C ASP A 40 -16.99 -5.65 -12.76
N VAL A 41 -15.84 -6.33 -12.65
CA VAL A 41 -15.14 -6.56 -11.40
C VAL A 41 -13.82 -5.79 -11.38
N TRP A 42 -13.60 -5.02 -10.32
CA TRP A 42 -12.38 -4.26 -10.09
C TRP A 42 -11.66 -4.79 -8.86
N ASP A 43 -10.39 -5.13 -9.04
CA ASP A 43 -9.46 -5.39 -7.96
C ASP A 43 -8.87 -4.05 -7.51
N ILE A 44 -8.91 -3.79 -6.20
CA ILE A 44 -8.56 -2.51 -5.60
C ILE A 44 -7.45 -2.73 -4.58
N LEU A 45 -6.37 -1.96 -4.70
CA LEU A 45 -5.33 -1.86 -3.69
C LEU A 45 -5.11 -0.38 -3.37
N TRP A 46 -5.29 -0.02 -2.10
CA TRP A 46 -4.95 1.30 -1.59
C TRP A 46 -3.95 1.19 -0.45
N ASP A 47 -2.70 1.50 -0.74
CA ASP A 47 -1.58 1.44 0.19
C ASP A 47 -1.21 2.86 0.61
N ASN A 48 -1.22 3.10 1.92
CA ASN A 48 -0.88 4.38 2.50
C ASN A 48 0.21 4.17 3.54
N THR A 49 1.25 5.00 3.48
CA THR A 49 2.30 5.03 4.47
C THR A 49 2.57 6.46 4.89
N ILE A 50 2.50 6.71 6.20
CA ILE A 50 2.91 7.97 6.81
C ILE A 50 4.20 7.69 7.58
N THR A 51 5.28 8.36 7.19
CA THR A 51 6.60 8.26 7.80
C THR A 51 6.92 9.55 8.53
N GLY A 52 7.10 9.44 9.85
CA GLY A 52 7.54 10.52 10.72
C GLY A 52 8.94 10.27 11.25
N LYS A 53 9.84 11.25 11.11
CA LYS A 53 11.14 11.26 11.80
C LYS A 53 11.00 12.10 13.06
N ILE A 54 10.96 11.45 14.22
CA ILE A 54 10.77 12.15 15.50
C ILE A 54 12.05 12.88 15.89
N ASN A 55 13.19 12.20 15.77
CA ASN A 55 14.51 12.80 15.99
C ASN A 55 15.59 12.03 15.19
N THR A 56 16.87 12.25 15.51
CA THR A 56 17.99 11.61 14.80
C THR A 56 18.03 10.09 14.96
N TRP A 57 17.47 9.54 16.03
CA TRP A 57 17.53 8.12 16.36
C TRP A 57 16.17 7.42 16.35
N LEU A 58 15.06 8.16 16.32
CA LEU A 58 13.69 7.63 16.41
C LEU A 58 12.87 7.98 15.16
N SER A 59 12.26 6.96 14.59
CA SER A 59 11.32 7.07 13.46
C SER A 59 10.05 6.26 13.74
N VAL A 60 8.94 6.71 13.16
CA VAL A 60 7.65 6.02 13.22
C VAL A 60 7.09 5.93 11.82
N ASN A 61 6.63 4.74 11.45
CA ASN A 61 5.91 4.50 10.20
C ASN A 61 4.53 3.93 10.54
N PHE A 62 3.49 4.64 10.11
CA PHE A 62 2.14 4.12 10.11
C PHE A 62 1.80 3.67 8.69
N SER A 63 1.34 2.44 8.54
CA SER A 63 0.89 1.88 7.26
C SER A 63 -0.55 1.43 7.34
N TYR A 64 -1.30 1.71 6.28
CA TYR A 64 -2.68 1.30 6.09
C TYR A 64 -2.84 0.76 4.68
N ILE A 65 -3.31 -0.47 4.56
CA ILE A 65 -3.57 -1.14 3.30
C ILE A 65 -5.03 -1.57 3.27
N LEU A 66 -5.75 -1.15 2.23
CA LEU A 66 -7.04 -1.70 1.84
C LEU A 66 -6.86 -2.54 0.59
N LEU A 67 -7.34 -3.78 0.64
CA LEU A 67 -7.28 -4.73 -0.47
C LEU A 67 -8.66 -5.32 -0.71
N TYR A 68 -9.12 -5.24 -1.96
CA TYR A 68 -10.29 -5.96 -2.43
C TYR A 68 -9.91 -6.74 -3.70
N GLU A 69 -10.05 -8.05 -3.65
CA GLU A 69 -9.82 -8.94 -4.78
C GLU A 69 -10.84 -10.08 -4.71
N LYS A 70 -11.84 -10.03 -5.60
CA LYS A 70 -13.02 -10.92 -5.55
C LYS A 70 -12.63 -12.39 -5.68
N ALA A 71 -11.54 -12.68 -6.40
CA ALA A 71 -11.02 -14.04 -6.59
C ALA A 71 -10.43 -14.65 -5.31
N GLN A 72 -9.92 -13.82 -4.38
CA GLN A 72 -9.34 -14.26 -3.11
C GLN A 72 -10.37 -14.23 -1.98
N SER A 73 -11.19 -13.18 -1.92
CA SER A 73 -12.20 -12.99 -0.87
C SER A 73 -13.35 -12.13 -1.39
N LEU A 74 -14.58 -12.49 -1.03
CA LEU A 74 -15.76 -11.65 -1.30
C LEU A 74 -15.83 -10.40 -0.43
N LYS A 75 -14.95 -10.28 0.57
CA LYS A 75 -14.90 -9.17 1.52
C LYS A 75 -13.64 -8.34 1.34
N THR A 76 -13.79 -7.03 1.45
CA THR A 76 -12.67 -6.09 1.58
C THR A 76 -11.85 -6.42 2.81
N GLN A 77 -10.53 -6.42 2.64
CA GLN A 77 -9.56 -6.66 3.70
C GLN A 77 -8.84 -5.35 4.01
N MET A 78 -8.60 -5.12 5.29
CA MET A 78 -7.89 -3.95 5.79
C MET A 78 -6.75 -4.43 6.68
N LYS A 79 -5.58 -3.79 6.54
CA LYS A 79 -4.41 -4.05 7.36
C LYS A 79 -3.83 -2.73 7.82
N GLU A 80 -3.63 -2.62 9.12
CA GLU A 80 -2.96 -1.51 9.78
C GLU A 80 -1.65 -1.98 10.40
N GLY A 81 -0.63 -1.13 10.35
CA GLY A 81 0.66 -1.39 10.95
C GLY A 81 1.24 -0.12 11.54
N LEU A 82 1.75 -0.23 12.76
CA LEU A 82 2.58 0.81 13.36
C LEU A 82 3.97 0.23 13.61
N GLN A 83 4.97 0.78 12.96
CA GLN A 83 6.37 0.42 13.13
C GLN A 83 7.11 1.58 13.81
N VAL A 84 7.87 1.26 14.84
CA VAL A 84 8.77 2.20 15.52
C VAL A 84 10.20 1.74 15.27
N GLY A 85 11.00 2.60 14.65
CA GLY A 85 12.39 2.33 14.29
C GLY A 85 13.36 3.11 15.16
N ILE A 86 14.30 2.40 15.78
CA ILE A 86 15.41 2.98 16.56
C ILE A 86 16.70 2.79 15.76
N THR A 87 17.44 3.88 15.53
CA THR A 87 18.73 3.89 14.87
C THR A 87 19.81 4.28 15.87
N TYR A 88 20.84 3.46 16.00
CA TYR A 88 22.00 3.74 16.84
C TYR A 88 23.27 3.63 16.00
N GLN A 89 24.11 4.66 16.04
CA GLN A 89 25.39 4.65 15.35
C GLN A 89 26.46 4.18 16.34
N LEU A 90 26.99 2.97 16.10
CA LEU A 90 28.18 2.47 16.80
C LEU A 90 29.40 3.13 16.16
N ILE A 91 30.23 3.73 17.01
CA ILE A 91 31.41 4.53 16.67
C ILE A 91 32.35 3.79 15.72
#